data_AF-A0A955DNC5-F1
#
_entry.id   AF-A0A955DNC5-F1
#
_cell.length_a   1.000
_cell.length_b   1.000
_cell.length_c   1.000
_cell.angle_alpha   90.00
_cell.angle_beta   90.00
_cell.angle_gamma   90.00
#
_symmetry.space_group_name_H-M   'P 1'
#
loop_
_entity.id
_entity.type
_entity.pdbx_description
1 polymer ?
#
loop_
_entity_poly.entity_id
_entity_poly.type
_entity_poly.pdbx_seq_one_letter_code
_entity_poly.pdbx_strand_id
1 'polypeptide(L)'
;MAKRRRRKKTSSSAPQNVSTMVLKPGDVPSDEVLEAEAKALELETQGRYDIAKKKGDLDLATLQHTSSAELAKIAKKEKIPDYVTLPKQRLVFEILKSRAQQQGLMIGEGTLEILPDGYGFLRSHEYSYTASPDDVYVSPSQIRRFGLRKGQIIKGLIRPPKEQETYFALLRVEEVNGRDPKTLQTLPTFENLTPLHPEERIHLENAADELETRIIDLVTPLGFGQRALIVAPPRTGKTVLLQKITRAIAMNHEDVYVIVLLVDERPEEVTDFKRNTPDRVEVVASTFDEEARRHIQVAEMVSEKARRMVEFGENVVILLDSIT
;
A
#
# COMPACT_ATOMS: atom_id res chain seq x y z
N MET A 1 -53.39 4.21 43.18
CA MET A 1 -52.58 5.20 42.43
C MET A 1 -51.13 4.72 42.37
N ALA A 2 -50.65 4.27 41.20
CA ALA A 2 -49.21 4.13 40.93
C ALA A 2 -48.99 4.08 39.41
N LYS A 3 -48.63 5.22 38.81
CA LYS A 3 -48.36 5.39 37.38
C LYS A 3 -47.05 4.66 37.03
N ARG A 4 -47.13 3.58 36.23
CA ARG A 4 -45.98 3.00 35.52
C ARG A 4 -45.50 3.98 34.44
N ARG A 5 -44.39 4.68 34.71
CA ARG A 5 -43.67 5.50 33.74
C ARG A 5 -43.01 4.61 32.67
N ARG A 6 -43.48 4.71 31.42
CA ARG A 6 -42.79 4.22 30.22
C ARG A 6 -41.45 4.97 30.09
N ARG A 7 -40.33 4.26 30.21
CA ARG A 7 -39.02 4.75 29.74
C ARG A 7 -38.99 4.64 28.22
N LYS A 8 -39.06 5.79 27.53
CA LYS A 8 -38.68 5.91 26.11
C LYS A 8 -37.21 5.48 25.99
N LYS A 9 -36.93 4.43 25.23
CA LYS A 9 -35.57 4.14 24.75
C LYS A 9 -35.21 5.27 23.79
N THR A 10 -34.28 6.12 24.21
CA THR A 10 -33.60 7.09 23.37
C THR A 10 -32.81 6.34 22.31
N SER A 11 -33.18 6.58 21.05
CA SER A 11 -32.38 6.27 19.87
C SER A 11 -31.14 7.16 19.87
N SER A 12 -29.96 6.61 20.16
CA SER A 12 -28.70 7.28 19.86
C SER A 12 -27.50 6.33 19.99
N SER A 13 -26.99 5.89 18.85
CA SER A 13 -25.56 5.77 18.57
C SER A 13 -25.44 5.36 17.10
N ALA A 14 -25.49 6.35 16.22
CA ALA A 14 -24.88 6.18 14.91
C ALA A 14 -23.37 6.01 15.16
N PRO A 15 -22.71 4.99 14.59
CA PRO A 15 -21.26 4.85 14.74
C PRO A 15 -20.58 6.02 14.02
N GLN A 16 -19.90 6.86 14.78
CA GLN A 16 -19.07 7.96 14.29
C GLN A 16 -17.68 7.44 13.93
N ASN A 17 -17.25 7.87 12.75
CA ASN A 17 -15.87 8.08 12.31
C ASN A 17 -14.94 6.86 12.21
N VAL A 18 -15.18 6.09 11.15
CA VAL A 18 -14.07 5.69 10.29
C VAL A 18 -13.44 6.97 9.76
N SER A 19 -12.12 7.05 9.69
CA SER A 19 -11.40 8.07 8.89
C SER A 19 -11.63 7.86 7.38
N THR A 20 -12.89 7.66 6.96
CA THR A 20 -13.31 7.89 5.59
C THR A 20 -13.22 9.38 5.38
N MET A 21 -12.14 9.81 4.72
CA MET A 21 -11.99 11.17 4.24
C MET A 21 -13.22 11.51 3.39
N VAL A 22 -14.16 12.29 3.94
CA VAL A 22 -15.34 12.75 3.20
C VAL A 22 -14.87 13.86 2.28
N LEU A 23 -14.74 13.54 0.99
CA LEU A 23 -14.42 14.54 -0.03
C LEU A 23 -15.54 15.58 -0.09
N LYS A 24 -15.18 16.84 0.08
CA LYS A 24 -16.05 17.98 -0.18
C LYS A 24 -15.95 18.37 -1.66
N PRO A 25 -17.00 18.99 -2.22
CA PRO A 25 -16.90 19.59 -3.55
C PRO A 25 -15.70 20.53 -3.63
N GLY A 26 -14.78 20.26 -4.56
CA GLY A 26 -13.54 21.02 -4.75
C GLY A 26 -12.27 20.31 -4.27
N ASP A 27 -12.35 19.35 -3.34
CA ASP A 27 -11.17 18.69 -2.75
C ASP A 27 -10.32 17.92 -3.78
N VAL A 28 -10.91 17.56 -4.91
CA VAL A 28 -10.28 16.85 -6.03
C VAL A 28 -10.69 17.49 -7.36
N PRO A 29 -9.83 17.43 -8.40
CA PRO A 29 -10.17 17.95 -9.72
C PRO A 29 -11.30 17.18 -10.40
N SER A 30 -11.99 17.85 -11.34
CA SER A 30 -12.92 17.17 -12.25
C SER A 30 -12.17 16.41 -13.35
N ASP A 31 -12.81 15.40 -13.92
CA ASP A 31 -12.28 14.62 -15.04
C ASP A 31 -11.90 15.52 -16.24
N GLU A 32 -12.74 16.52 -16.57
CA GLU A 32 -12.48 17.44 -17.68
C GLU A 32 -11.18 18.26 -17.47
N VAL A 33 -10.93 18.70 -16.24
CA VAL A 33 -9.72 19.45 -15.88
C VAL A 33 -8.50 18.56 -15.99
N LEU A 34 -8.55 17.34 -15.43
CA LEU A 34 -7.45 16.39 -15.52
C LEU A 34 -7.11 16.01 -16.96
N GLU A 35 -8.13 15.77 -17.80
CA GLU A 35 -7.91 15.45 -19.20
C GLU A 35 -7.31 16.61 -19.99
N ALA A 36 -7.75 17.84 -19.74
CA ALA A 36 -7.19 19.03 -20.39
C ALA A 36 -5.72 19.23 -20.00
N GLU A 37 -5.39 19.03 -18.71
CA GLU A 37 -4.02 19.12 -18.20
C GLU A 37 -3.12 18.02 -18.76
N ALA A 38 -3.61 16.77 -18.82
CA ALA A 38 -2.88 15.67 -19.42
C ALA A 38 -2.60 15.91 -20.91
N LYS A 39 -3.58 16.43 -21.66
CA LYS A 39 -3.41 16.79 -23.08
C LYS A 39 -2.43 17.95 -23.29
N ALA A 40 -2.52 18.98 -22.45
CA ALA A 40 -1.59 20.11 -22.50
C ALA A 40 -0.15 19.63 -22.25
N LEU A 41 0.02 18.75 -21.26
CA LEU A 41 1.30 18.14 -20.95
C LEU A 41 1.84 17.29 -22.11
N GLU A 42 0.97 16.51 -22.76
CA GLU A 42 1.34 15.72 -23.95
C GLU A 42 1.82 16.58 -25.11
N LEU A 43 1.19 17.74 -25.31
CA LEU A 43 1.56 18.69 -26.35
C LEU A 43 2.90 19.38 -26.05
N GLU A 44 3.12 19.79 -24.80
CA GLU A 44 4.30 20.51 -24.34
C GLU A 44 5.56 19.64 -24.35
N THR A 45 5.41 18.36 -24.02
CA THR A 45 6.54 17.43 -23.89
C THR A 45 6.96 16.78 -25.21
N GLN A 46 6.18 16.85 -26.29
CA GLN A 46 6.47 16.22 -27.61
C GLN A 46 7.04 14.78 -27.52
N GLY A 47 6.67 14.01 -26.49
CA GLY A 47 7.23 12.67 -26.26
C GLY A 47 8.62 12.61 -25.60
N ARG A 48 9.28 13.73 -25.30
CA ARG A 48 10.57 13.81 -24.58
C ARG A 48 10.37 13.86 -23.05
N TYR A 49 9.67 12.86 -22.51
CA TYR A 49 9.36 12.72 -21.08
C TYR A 49 10.56 12.36 -20.19
N ASP A 50 11.74 12.16 -20.78
CA ASP A 50 12.97 11.74 -20.08
C ASP A 50 13.48 12.76 -19.04
N ILE A 51 12.88 13.96 -18.99
CA ILE A 51 13.29 15.04 -18.08
C ILE A 51 12.81 14.77 -16.64
N ALA A 52 11.65 14.14 -16.44
CA ALA A 52 11.18 13.75 -15.10
C ALA A 52 11.87 12.47 -14.58
N LYS A 53 12.31 11.58 -15.49
CA LYS A 53 13.04 10.35 -15.13
C LYS A 53 14.46 10.58 -14.59
N LYS A 54 15.07 11.76 -14.83
CA LYS A 54 16.50 12.00 -14.59
C LYS A 54 16.89 12.51 -13.20
N LYS A 55 15.93 12.75 -12.30
CA LYS A 55 16.24 13.16 -10.92
C LYS A 55 15.44 12.34 -9.93
N GLY A 56 16.11 11.42 -9.22
CA GLY A 56 15.53 10.71 -8.07
C GLY A 56 15.06 11.61 -6.92
N ASP A 57 15.24 12.93 -7.02
CA ASP A 57 14.77 13.92 -6.05
C ASP A 57 13.25 14.17 -6.09
N LEU A 58 12.50 13.65 -7.07
CA LEU A 58 11.07 13.95 -7.30
C LEU A 58 10.14 12.72 -7.23
N ASP A 59 10.58 11.64 -6.60
CA ASP A 59 9.80 10.42 -6.44
C ASP A 59 9.15 10.36 -5.04
N LEU A 60 7.82 10.23 -5.03
CA LEU A 60 6.99 10.15 -3.82
C LEU A 60 7.40 8.94 -2.96
N ALA A 61 7.63 7.79 -3.59
CA ALA A 61 7.91 6.55 -2.88
C ALA A 61 9.21 6.66 -2.06
N THR A 62 10.26 7.25 -2.65
CA THR A 62 11.56 7.43 -1.97
C THR A 62 11.44 8.32 -0.73
N LEU A 63 10.64 9.38 -0.79
CA LEU A 63 10.41 10.25 0.38
C LEU A 63 9.60 9.56 1.48
N GLN A 64 8.63 8.70 1.13
CA GLN A 64 7.87 7.93 2.11
C GLN A 64 8.76 6.93 2.87
N HIS A 65 9.73 6.31 2.18
CA HIS A 65 10.72 5.41 2.79
C HIS A 65 11.79 6.11 3.63
N THR A 66 12.00 7.41 3.42
CA THR A 66 13.03 8.17 4.13
C THR A 66 12.70 8.30 5.63
N SER A 67 13.72 8.28 6.48
CA SER A 67 13.54 8.41 7.94
C SER A 67 13.03 9.81 8.33
N SER A 68 12.26 9.91 9.41
CA SER A 68 11.75 11.22 9.90
C SER A 68 12.88 12.22 10.19
N ALA A 69 14.03 11.74 10.65
CA ALA A 69 15.21 12.57 10.93
C ALA A 69 15.82 13.16 9.65
N GLU A 70 15.87 12.39 8.57
CA GLU A 70 16.36 12.86 7.27
C GLU A 70 15.34 13.78 6.58
N LEU A 71 14.04 13.45 6.65
CA LEU A 71 12.98 14.33 6.17
C LEU A 71 13.03 15.70 6.87
N ALA A 72 13.31 15.75 8.17
CA ALA A 72 13.48 17.02 8.89
C ALA A 72 14.70 17.82 8.38
N LYS A 73 15.81 17.15 8.02
CA LYS A 73 16.98 17.81 7.42
C LYS A 73 16.64 18.39 6.04
N ILE A 74 15.91 17.64 5.23
CA ILE A 74 15.43 18.07 3.91
C ILE A 74 14.51 19.29 4.06
N ALA A 75 13.51 19.20 4.93
CA ALA A 75 12.55 20.27 5.17
C ALA A 75 13.22 21.56 5.67
N LYS A 76 14.24 21.43 6.54
CA LYS A 76 15.06 22.57 6.98
C LYS A 76 15.82 23.22 5.83
N LYS A 77 16.40 22.43 4.92
CA LYS A 77 17.12 22.92 3.74
C LYS A 77 16.16 23.66 2.78
N GLU A 78 14.94 23.15 2.66
CA GLU A 78 13.89 23.68 1.78
C GLU A 78 13.02 24.77 2.44
N LYS A 79 13.34 25.16 3.68
CA LYS A 79 12.68 26.24 4.46
C LYS A 79 11.16 26.03 4.65
N ILE A 80 10.74 24.78 4.85
CA ILE A 80 9.34 24.46 5.15
C ILE A 80 9.01 24.95 6.58
N PRO A 81 7.92 25.71 6.79
CA PRO A 81 7.52 26.18 8.12
C PRO A 81 7.08 25.01 9.00
N ASP A 82 7.31 25.12 10.31
CA ASP A 82 6.82 24.20 11.34
C ASP A 82 7.15 22.69 11.13
N TYR A 83 8.18 22.38 10.34
CA TYR A 83 8.56 21.01 9.96
C TYR A 83 8.84 20.06 11.14
N VAL A 84 9.08 20.59 12.35
CA VAL A 84 9.37 19.80 13.56
C VAL A 84 8.10 19.22 14.18
N THR A 85 6.96 19.92 14.07
CA THR A 85 5.69 19.51 14.70
C THR A 85 4.78 18.73 13.74
N LEU A 86 5.10 18.76 12.44
CA LEU A 86 4.31 18.06 11.43
C LEU A 86 4.47 16.54 11.53
N PRO A 87 3.35 15.77 11.45
CA PRO A 87 3.42 14.33 11.23
C PRO A 87 4.21 13.98 9.96
N LYS A 88 4.84 12.80 9.93
CA LYS A 88 5.67 12.34 8.80
C LYS A 88 4.95 12.49 7.46
N GLN A 89 3.69 12.07 7.36
CA GLN A 89 2.90 12.13 6.13
C GLN A 89 2.69 13.57 5.65
N ARG A 90 2.38 14.50 6.57
CA ARG A 90 2.24 15.92 6.24
C ARG A 90 3.56 16.56 5.87
N LEU A 91 4.66 16.14 6.48
CA LEU A 91 5.98 16.62 6.13
C LEU A 91 6.37 16.19 4.71
N VAL A 92 6.13 14.92 4.33
CA VAL A 92 6.33 14.42 2.96
C VAL A 92 5.50 15.23 1.96
N PHE A 93 4.23 15.46 2.27
CA PHE A 93 3.33 16.27 1.44
C PHE A 93 3.89 17.68 1.19
N GLU A 94 4.31 18.40 2.24
CA GLU A 94 4.84 19.76 2.09
C GLU A 94 6.18 19.80 1.35
N ILE A 95 7.06 18.82 1.56
CA ILE A 95 8.31 18.69 0.80
C ILE A 95 8.01 18.51 -0.69
N LEU A 96 7.14 17.56 -1.03
CA LEU A 96 6.76 17.31 -2.42
C LEU A 96 6.08 18.51 -3.06
N LYS A 97 5.16 19.16 -2.35
CA LYS A 97 4.50 20.38 -2.83
C LYS A 97 5.50 21.49 -3.13
N SER A 98 6.46 21.72 -2.23
CA SER A 98 7.55 22.70 -2.42
C SER A 98 8.40 22.37 -3.65
N ARG A 99 8.82 21.10 -3.80
CA ARG A 99 9.62 20.64 -4.94
C ARG A 99 8.87 20.74 -6.27
N ALA A 100 7.60 20.39 -6.27
CA ALA A 100 6.73 20.48 -7.44
C ALA A 100 6.56 21.91 -7.94
N GLN A 101 6.41 22.87 -7.02
CA GLN A 101 6.34 24.29 -7.38
C GLN A 101 7.62 24.79 -8.07
N GLN A 102 8.77 24.17 -7.79
CA GLN A 102 10.06 24.55 -8.38
C GLN A 102 10.37 23.81 -9.69
N GLN A 103 10.00 22.53 -9.80
CA GLN A 103 10.45 21.64 -10.89
C GLN A 103 9.30 21.10 -11.76
N GLY A 104 8.05 21.39 -11.41
CA GLY A 104 6.85 20.96 -12.14
C GLY A 104 6.35 19.59 -11.71
N LEU A 105 6.44 18.62 -12.62
CA LEU A 105 5.81 17.30 -12.50
C LEU A 105 6.64 16.35 -11.64
N MET A 106 5.96 15.42 -10.97
CA MET A 106 6.58 14.40 -10.12
C MET A 106 6.14 13.00 -10.56
N ILE A 107 6.86 11.99 -10.07
CA ILE A 107 6.44 10.60 -10.22
C ILE A 107 5.84 10.14 -8.89
N GLY A 108 4.64 9.60 -8.97
CA GLY A 108 3.95 8.95 -7.86
C GLY A 108 3.83 7.45 -8.11
N GLU A 109 3.91 6.69 -7.04
CA GLU A 109 3.67 5.25 -7.04
C GLU A 109 2.80 4.86 -5.84
N GLY A 110 1.91 3.89 -6.00
CA GLY A 110 1.16 3.33 -4.89
C GLY A 110 0.14 2.27 -5.32
N THR A 111 -0.46 1.60 -4.34
CA THR A 111 -1.46 0.55 -4.58
C THR A 111 -2.86 1.17 -4.69
N LEU A 112 -3.54 0.94 -5.81
CA LEU A 112 -4.85 1.49 -6.07
C LEU A 112 -5.93 0.90 -5.14
N GLU A 113 -6.60 1.77 -4.40
CA GLU A 113 -7.87 1.51 -3.75
C GLU A 113 -8.98 2.24 -4.52
N ILE A 114 -10.04 1.52 -4.92
CA ILE A 114 -11.21 2.11 -5.58
C ILE A 114 -12.34 2.22 -4.56
N LEU A 115 -12.90 3.41 -4.41
CA LEU A 115 -14.00 3.70 -3.50
C LEU A 115 -15.37 3.48 -4.17
N PRO A 116 -16.46 3.34 -3.41
CA PRO A 116 -17.79 3.01 -3.95
C PRO A 116 -18.30 3.96 -5.04
N ASP A 117 -17.88 5.23 -4.98
CA ASP A 117 -18.25 6.27 -5.96
C ASP A 117 -17.46 6.16 -7.29
N GLY A 118 -16.53 5.21 -7.39
CA GLY A 118 -15.81 4.87 -8.62
C GLY A 118 -14.52 5.64 -8.87
N TYR A 119 -14.19 6.62 -8.03
CA TYR A 119 -12.83 7.20 -7.97
C TYR A 119 -11.93 6.37 -7.04
N GLY A 120 -10.63 6.62 -7.10
CA GLY A 120 -9.67 5.87 -6.28
C GLY A 120 -8.55 6.73 -5.72
N PHE A 121 -7.75 6.10 -4.85
CA PHE A 121 -6.52 6.65 -4.32
C PHE A 121 -5.39 5.63 -4.44
N LEU A 122 -4.20 6.10 -4.78
CA LEU A 122 -2.97 5.31 -4.64
C LEU A 122 -2.53 5.40 -3.18
N ARG A 123 -2.62 4.27 -2.48
CA ARG A 123 -2.25 4.14 -1.07
C ARG A 123 -0.84 3.61 -0.92
N SER A 124 -0.12 4.11 0.08
CA SER A 124 1.23 3.63 0.41
C SER A 124 1.19 2.44 1.38
N HIS A 125 2.01 1.42 1.12
CA HIS A 125 2.20 0.31 2.06
C HIS A 125 2.98 0.73 3.30
N GLU A 126 3.80 1.79 3.22
CA GLU A 126 4.52 2.37 4.37
C GLU A 126 3.57 2.77 5.51
N TYR A 127 2.34 3.14 5.16
CA TYR A 127 1.28 3.52 6.08
C TYR A 127 0.21 2.43 6.23
N SER A 128 0.56 1.17 5.92
CA SER A 128 -0.35 0.02 5.93
C SER A 128 -1.61 0.24 5.09
N TYR A 129 -1.54 0.97 3.97
CA TYR A 129 -2.70 1.34 3.14
C TYR A 129 -3.74 2.21 3.87
N THR A 130 -3.32 2.95 4.90
CA THR A 130 -4.17 3.93 5.58
C THR A 130 -4.28 5.19 4.73
N ALA A 131 -5.47 5.80 4.75
CA ALA A 131 -5.69 7.07 4.08
C ALA A 131 -4.75 8.16 4.62
N SER A 132 -3.97 8.75 3.73
CA SER A 132 -2.91 9.71 4.05
C SER A 132 -3.02 10.97 3.19
N PRO A 133 -2.60 12.15 3.69
CA PRO A 133 -2.71 13.40 2.93
C PRO A 133 -1.88 13.44 1.64
N ASP A 134 -0.85 12.61 1.56
CA ASP A 134 0.04 12.44 0.41
C ASP A 134 -0.44 11.35 -0.56
N ASP A 135 -1.63 10.79 -0.36
CA ASP A 135 -2.25 9.87 -1.32
C ASP A 135 -2.56 10.58 -2.65
N VAL A 136 -2.47 9.82 -3.74
CA VAL A 136 -2.69 10.32 -5.10
C VAL A 136 -4.10 9.97 -5.54
N TYR A 137 -4.90 10.98 -5.84
CA TYR A 137 -6.22 10.86 -6.44
C TYR A 137 -6.14 10.28 -7.85
N VAL A 138 -6.99 9.28 -8.12
CA VAL A 138 -7.18 8.66 -9.43
C VAL A 138 -8.63 8.82 -9.85
N SER A 139 -8.82 9.39 -11.03
CA SER A 139 -10.14 9.76 -11.50
C SER A 139 -10.94 8.55 -12.04
N PRO A 140 -12.28 8.55 -11.94
CA PRO A 140 -13.11 7.47 -12.50
C PRO A 140 -12.86 7.24 -13.99
N SER A 141 -12.63 8.31 -14.75
CA SER A 141 -12.32 8.22 -16.18
C SER A 141 -11.00 7.51 -16.44
N GLN A 142 -9.96 7.76 -15.64
CA GLN A 142 -8.68 7.03 -15.74
C GLN A 142 -8.85 5.55 -15.40
N ILE A 143 -9.58 5.24 -14.32
CA ILE A 143 -9.89 3.87 -13.90
C ILE A 143 -10.58 3.11 -15.04
N ARG A 144 -11.62 3.69 -15.63
CA ARG A 144 -12.36 3.08 -16.74
C ARG A 144 -11.52 2.94 -18.01
N ARG A 145 -10.80 4.00 -18.39
CA ARG A 145 -10.00 4.05 -19.63
C ARG A 145 -8.93 2.96 -19.68
N PHE A 146 -8.23 2.74 -18.57
CA PHE A 146 -7.15 1.75 -18.50
C PHE A 146 -7.61 0.39 -17.93
N GLY A 147 -8.87 0.25 -17.52
CA GLY A 147 -9.39 -0.99 -16.92
C GLY A 147 -8.72 -1.30 -15.57
N LEU A 148 -8.43 -0.25 -14.78
CA LEU A 148 -7.72 -0.38 -13.52
C LEU A 148 -8.59 -1.08 -12.46
N ARG A 149 -7.96 -1.87 -11.60
CA ARG A 149 -8.61 -2.65 -10.53
C ARG A 149 -7.94 -2.43 -9.19
N LYS A 150 -8.71 -2.58 -8.10
CA LYS A 150 -8.20 -2.55 -6.72
C LYS A 150 -7.01 -3.51 -6.57
N GLY A 151 -5.98 -3.07 -5.86
CA GLY A 151 -4.75 -3.82 -5.62
C GLY A 151 -3.65 -3.61 -6.66
N GLN A 152 -3.92 -2.97 -7.80
CA GLN A 152 -2.87 -2.73 -8.80
C GLN A 152 -1.88 -1.69 -8.30
N ILE A 153 -0.59 -1.93 -8.51
CA ILE A 153 0.46 -0.96 -8.23
C ILE A 153 0.54 -0.04 -9.44
N ILE A 154 0.27 1.24 -9.24
CA ILE A 154 0.25 2.22 -10.32
C ILE A 154 1.41 3.17 -10.11
N LYS A 155 2.19 3.35 -11.18
CA LYS A 155 3.24 4.36 -11.26
C LYS A 155 2.89 5.35 -12.35
N GLY A 156 3.01 6.63 -12.06
CA GLY A 156 2.60 7.65 -13.01
C GLY A 156 3.06 9.05 -12.70
N LEU A 157 2.81 9.95 -13.65
CA LEU A 157 3.05 11.37 -13.46
C LEU A 157 1.94 11.95 -12.59
N ILE A 158 2.33 12.62 -11.52
CA ILE A 158 1.43 13.28 -10.58
C ILE A 158 1.70 14.78 -10.55
N ARG A 159 0.69 15.53 -10.13
CA ARG A 159 0.81 16.96 -9.85
C ARG A 159 0.34 17.31 -8.43
N PRO A 160 0.87 18.39 -7.84
CA PRO A 160 0.39 18.89 -6.57
C PRO A 160 -1.05 19.41 -6.67
N PRO A 161 -1.77 19.46 -5.53
CA PRO A 161 -3.10 20.09 -5.47
C PRO A 161 -3.04 21.59 -5.81
N LYS A 162 -4.05 22.07 -6.53
CA LYS A 162 -4.33 23.50 -6.75
C LYS A 162 -5.06 24.13 -5.54
N GLU A 163 -5.32 25.44 -5.57
CA GLU A 163 -5.84 26.20 -4.42
C GLU A 163 -7.12 25.65 -3.76
N GLN A 164 -7.98 24.96 -4.53
CA GLN A 164 -9.23 24.37 -4.02
C GLN A 164 -9.09 22.87 -3.69
N GLU A 165 -8.01 22.23 -4.15
CA GLU A 165 -7.80 20.79 -4.05
C GLU A 165 -6.97 20.45 -2.81
N THR A 166 -7.11 19.22 -2.32
CA THR A 166 -6.43 18.74 -1.11
C THR A 166 -5.36 17.68 -1.41
N TYR A 167 -5.51 16.92 -2.50
CA TYR A 167 -4.68 15.75 -2.80
C TYR A 167 -3.82 15.93 -4.04
N PHE A 168 -2.73 15.18 -4.12
CA PHE A 168 -2.04 14.99 -5.40
C PHE A 168 -2.99 14.33 -6.38
N ALA A 169 -2.88 14.66 -7.67
CA ALA A 169 -3.70 14.04 -8.70
C ALA A 169 -2.82 13.36 -9.75
N LEU A 170 -3.24 12.16 -10.15
CA LEU A 170 -2.62 11.42 -11.24
C LEU A 170 -2.95 12.12 -12.57
N LEU A 171 -1.93 12.53 -13.31
CA LEU A 171 -2.10 13.07 -14.66
C LEU A 171 -2.05 11.97 -15.71
N ARG A 172 -1.09 11.05 -15.57
CA ARG A 172 -0.85 9.98 -16.55
C ARG A 172 -0.35 8.73 -15.87
N VAL A 173 -0.90 7.58 -16.27
CA VAL A 173 -0.41 6.26 -15.90
C VAL A 173 0.79 5.93 -16.79
N GLU A 174 1.95 5.63 -16.19
CA GLU A 174 3.14 5.16 -16.90
C GLU A 174 3.23 3.63 -16.88
N GLU A 175 3.01 3.04 -15.70
CA GLU A 175 3.16 1.60 -15.48
C GLU A 175 2.06 1.10 -14.55
N VAL A 176 1.63 -0.15 -14.78
CA VAL A 176 0.76 -0.91 -13.89
C VAL A 176 1.48 -2.21 -13.55
N ASN A 177 1.72 -2.45 -12.27
CA ASN A 177 2.52 -3.58 -11.76
C ASN A 177 3.87 -3.71 -12.51
N GLY A 178 4.55 -2.57 -12.71
CA GLY A 178 5.86 -2.52 -13.37
C GLY A 178 5.86 -2.80 -14.88
N ARG A 179 4.70 -2.87 -15.54
CA ARG A 179 4.60 -3.06 -17.00
C ARG A 179 3.77 -1.97 -17.67
N ASP A 180 3.86 -1.89 -19.00
CA ASP A 180 3.07 -0.95 -19.80
C ASP A 180 1.55 -1.20 -19.56
N PRO A 181 0.74 -0.15 -19.33
CA PRO A 181 -0.69 -0.30 -19.03
C PRO A 181 -1.48 -1.08 -20.08
N LYS A 182 -1.01 -1.13 -21.34
CA LYS A 182 -1.64 -1.90 -22.42
C LYS A 182 -1.58 -3.40 -22.19
N THR A 183 -0.61 -3.91 -21.41
CA THR A 183 -0.50 -5.35 -21.14
C THR A 183 -1.71 -5.89 -20.37
N LEU A 184 -2.40 -5.03 -19.60
CA LEU A 184 -3.60 -5.41 -18.84
C LEU A 184 -4.68 -6.09 -19.69
N GLN A 185 -4.83 -5.69 -20.95
CA GLN A 185 -5.86 -6.23 -21.84
C GLN A 185 -5.58 -7.67 -22.29
N THR A 186 -4.34 -8.13 -22.13
CA THR A 186 -3.89 -9.45 -22.58
C THR A 186 -3.78 -10.47 -21.46
N LEU A 187 -3.81 -10.02 -20.20
CA LEU A 187 -3.63 -10.88 -19.04
C LEU A 187 -4.95 -11.53 -18.62
N PRO A 188 -4.95 -12.81 -18.22
CA PRO A 188 -6.11 -13.42 -17.57
C PRO A 188 -6.35 -12.77 -16.21
N THR A 189 -7.61 -12.73 -15.78
CA THR A 189 -7.94 -12.39 -14.39
C THR A 189 -7.58 -13.54 -13.46
N PHE A 190 -7.33 -13.24 -12.19
CA PHE A 190 -6.95 -14.23 -11.19
C PHE A 190 -7.97 -15.38 -11.08
N GLU A 191 -9.26 -15.07 -11.19
CA GLU A 191 -10.35 -16.04 -11.12
C GLU A 191 -10.38 -17.01 -12.32
N ASN A 192 -9.78 -16.61 -13.44
CA ASN A 192 -9.72 -17.43 -14.65
C ASN A 192 -8.44 -18.29 -14.71
N LEU A 193 -7.53 -18.15 -13.75
CA LEU A 193 -6.36 -19.01 -13.64
C LEU A 193 -6.79 -20.41 -13.18
N THR A 194 -6.14 -21.43 -13.75
CA THR A 194 -6.39 -22.82 -13.33
C THR A 194 -5.62 -23.11 -12.04
N PRO A 195 -6.29 -23.44 -10.93
CA PRO A 195 -5.60 -23.78 -9.69
C PRO A 195 -4.92 -25.15 -9.82
N LEU A 196 -3.63 -25.20 -9.50
CA LEU A 196 -2.83 -26.42 -9.48
C LEU A 196 -2.22 -26.63 -8.09
N HIS A 197 -1.73 -27.86 -7.85
CA HIS A 197 -0.91 -28.12 -6.67
C HIS A 197 0.48 -27.50 -6.84
N PRO A 198 1.16 -27.13 -5.74
CA PRO A 198 2.54 -26.64 -5.81
C PRO A 198 3.48 -27.68 -6.44
N GLU A 199 4.16 -27.30 -7.52
CA GLU A 199 5.17 -28.15 -8.19
C GLU A 199 6.60 -27.71 -7.85
N GLU A 200 6.77 -26.44 -7.48
CA GLU A 200 8.05 -25.85 -7.12
C GLU A 200 8.14 -25.60 -5.61
N ARG A 201 9.29 -25.97 -5.03
CA ARG A 201 9.51 -25.94 -3.59
C ARG A 201 10.13 -24.61 -3.14
N ILE A 202 9.63 -24.08 -2.03
CA ILE A 202 10.23 -22.98 -1.29
C ILE A 202 11.21 -23.57 -0.28
N HIS A 203 12.51 -23.44 -0.55
CA HIS A 203 13.59 -23.82 0.36
C HIS A 203 13.77 -22.79 1.47
N LEU A 204 13.76 -23.22 2.73
CA LEU A 204 13.87 -22.35 3.91
C LEU A 204 15.22 -22.49 4.64
N GLU A 205 15.91 -23.62 4.50
CA GLU A 205 17.25 -23.81 5.06
C GLU A 205 18.19 -22.68 4.59
N ASN A 206 18.85 -22.04 5.56
CA ASN A 206 19.79 -20.96 5.31
C ASN A 206 21.06 -21.12 6.18
N ALA A 207 21.10 -20.54 7.38
CA ALA A 207 22.23 -20.63 8.29
C ALA A 207 22.19 -21.92 9.11
N ALA A 208 23.37 -22.44 9.50
CA ALA A 208 23.48 -23.73 10.17
C ALA A 208 22.79 -23.77 11.55
N ASP A 209 22.65 -22.62 12.20
CA ASP A 209 22.01 -22.41 13.50
C ASP A 209 20.50 -22.20 13.41
N GLU A 210 19.93 -22.00 12.21
CA GLU A 210 18.49 -21.91 11.98
C GLU A 210 17.87 -23.31 11.86
N LEU A 211 17.73 -23.99 12.99
CA LEU A 211 17.22 -25.37 13.02
C LEU A 211 15.74 -25.47 12.65
N GLU A 212 14.94 -24.44 12.95
CA GLU A 212 13.49 -24.47 12.75
C GLU A 212 13.12 -24.52 11.26
N THR A 213 13.79 -23.74 10.42
CA THR A 213 13.55 -23.73 8.96
C THR A 213 13.93 -25.07 8.33
N ARG A 214 15.02 -25.67 8.80
CA ARG A 214 15.46 -27.02 8.39
C ARG A 214 14.46 -28.10 8.79
N ILE A 215 13.90 -28.01 9.98
CA ILE A 215 12.85 -28.93 10.44
C ILE A 215 11.60 -28.80 9.55
N ILE A 216 11.17 -27.57 9.22
CA ILE A 216 10.05 -27.34 8.30
C ILE A 216 10.37 -27.97 6.93
N ASP A 217 11.56 -27.74 6.40
CA ASP A 217 12.00 -28.32 5.13
C ASP A 217 11.97 -29.85 5.10
N LEU A 218 12.23 -30.52 6.23
CA LEU A 218 12.21 -31.97 6.31
C LEU A 218 10.82 -32.56 6.55
N VAL A 219 10.00 -31.91 7.39
CA VAL A 219 8.75 -32.49 7.91
C VAL A 219 7.53 -31.97 7.16
N THR A 220 7.51 -30.68 6.80
CA THR A 220 6.38 -30.00 6.18
C THR A 220 6.88 -29.02 5.11
N PRO A 221 7.45 -29.51 3.98
CA PRO A 221 8.00 -28.64 2.95
C PRO A 221 6.94 -27.70 2.38
N LEU A 222 7.34 -26.46 2.09
CA LEU A 222 6.48 -25.44 1.48
C LEU A 222 6.74 -25.37 -0.03
N GLY A 223 5.73 -24.98 -0.80
CA GLY A 223 5.84 -24.78 -2.25
C GLY A 223 5.10 -23.54 -2.71
N PHE A 224 5.37 -23.08 -3.94
CA PHE A 224 4.67 -21.94 -4.51
C PHE A 224 3.19 -22.26 -4.75
N GLY A 225 2.29 -21.46 -4.17
CA GLY A 225 0.85 -21.73 -4.11
C GLY A 225 0.39 -22.55 -2.90
N GLN A 226 1.31 -22.90 -1.98
CA GLN A 226 0.97 -23.62 -0.76
C GLN A 226 0.06 -22.78 0.15
N ARG A 227 -0.96 -23.42 0.70
CA ARG A 227 -1.73 -22.89 1.83
C ARG A 227 -1.31 -23.65 3.08
N ALA A 228 -0.74 -22.95 4.05
CA ALA A 228 -0.21 -23.52 5.28
C ALA A 228 -0.86 -22.88 6.50
N LEU A 229 -0.93 -23.63 7.59
CA LEU A 229 -1.42 -23.15 8.88
C LEU A 229 -0.43 -23.56 9.96
N ILE A 230 0.09 -22.58 10.70
CA ILE A 230 0.90 -22.81 11.89
C ILE A 230 -0.05 -22.79 13.09
N VAL A 231 -0.36 -23.98 13.62
CA VAL A 231 -1.20 -24.10 14.81
C VAL A 231 -0.30 -24.01 16.04
N ALA A 232 -0.44 -22.94 16.81
CA ALA A 232 0.42 -22.65 17.94
C ALA A 232 -0.41 -22.08 19.11
N PRO A 233 -0.32 -22.65 20.33
CA PRO A 233 -0.86 -22.02 21.53
C PRO A 233 -0.21 -20.66 21.80
N PRO A 234 -0.84 -19.77 22.59
CA PRO A 234 -0.23 -18.50 22.98
C PRO A 234 1.17 -18.72 23.61
N ARG A 235 2.11 -17.82 23.30
CA ARG A 235 3.49 -17.79 23.87
C ARG A 235 4.36 -19.02 23.55
N THR A 236 4.12 -19.68 22.43
CA THR A 236 4.93 -20.84 21.97
C THR A 236 5.95 -20.50 20.88
N GLY A 237 6.19 -19.22 20.61
CA GLY A 237 7.19 -18.77 19.63
C GLY A 237 6.69 -18.67 18.19
N LYS A 238 5.36 -18.64 17.96
CA LYS A 238 4.74 -18.43 16.64
C LYS A 238 5.37 -17.26 15.87
N THR A 239 5.45 -16.09 16.51
CA THR A 239 5.99 -14.87 15.90
C THR A 239 7.45 -15.03 15.49
N VAL A 240 8.28 -15.63 16.36
CA VAL A 240 9.70 -15.90 16.09
C VAL A 240 9.85 -16.86 14.91
N LEU A 241 9.06 -17.94 14.88
CA LEU A 241 9.05 -18.87 13.76
C LEU A 241 8.65 -18.18 12.46
N LEU A 242 7.64 -17.33 12.48
CA LEU A 242 7.18 -16.59 11.31
C LEU A 242 8.23 -15.60 10.80
N GLN A 243 8.93 -14.90 11.69
CA GLN A 243 10.07 -14.04 11.34
C GLN A 243 11.19 -14.85 10.67
N LYS A 244 11.53 -16.03 11.21
CA LYS A 244 12.54 -16.94 10.62
C LYS A 244 12.14 -17.41 9.22
N ILE A 245 10.88 -17.84 9.03
CA ILE A 245 10.35 -18.21 7.70
C ILE A 245 10.42 -17.02 6.74
N THR A 246 9.97 -15.84 7.19
CA THR A 246 9.99 -14.61 6.38
C THR A 246 11.41 -14.30 5.89
N ARG A 247 12.39 -14.31 6.80
CA ARG A 247 13.80 -14.07 6.49
C ARG A 247 14.37 -15.12 5.54
N ALA A 248 14.05 -16.39 5.76
CA ALA A 248 14.52 -17.48 4.90
C ALA A 248 14.01 -17.32 3.47
N ILE A 249 12.72 -17.05 3.28
CA ILE A 249 12.15 -16.78 1.94
C ILE A 249 12.82 -15.53 1.35
N ALA A 250 12.97 -14.48 2.18
CA ALA A 250 13.64 -13.24 1.79
C ALA A 250 15.17 -13.37 1.58
N MET A 251 15.79 -14.51 1.83
CA MET A 251 17.21 -14.74 1.55
C MET A 251 17.40 -15.72 0.40
N ASN A 252 16.55 -16.74 0.34
CA ASN A 252 16.70 -17.84 -0.60
C ASN A 252 16.01 -17.58 -1.94
N HIS A 253 15.00 -16.70 -1.99
CA HIS A 253 14.20 -16.42 -3.19
C HIS A 253 14.07 -14.91 -3.42
N GLU A 254 15.00 -14.34 -4.19
CA GLU A 254 15.06 -12.90 -4.47
C GLU A 254 13.92 -12.39 -5.37
N ASP A 255 13.39 -13.27 -6.21
CA ASP A 255 12.30 -13.00 -7.17
C ASP A 255 10.90 -13.09 -6.55
N VAL A 256 10.79 -13.50 -5.28
CA VAL A 256 9.52 -13.64 -4.58
C VAL A 256 9.17 -12.36 -3.83
N TYR A 257 7.95 -11.89 -4.03
CA TYR A 257 7.39 -10.78 -3.28
C TYR A 257 6.82 -11.27 -1.95
N VAL A 258 7.39 -10.81 -0.84
CA VAL A 258 7.01 -11.24 0.50
C VAL A 258 6.22 -10.13 1.19
N ILE A 259 5.00 -10.46 1.61
CA ILE A 259 4.13 -9.58 2.39
C ILE A 259 3.91 -10.22 3.76
N VAL A 260 4.20 -9.48 4.83
CA VAL A 260 3.80 -9.84 6.19
C VAL A 260 2.60 -8.99 6.54
N LEU A 261 1.48 -9.64 6.86
CA LEU A 261 0.25 -8.99 7.28
C LEU A 261 0.01 -9.28 8.76
N LEU A 262 0.14 -8.26 9.60
CA LEU A 262 -0.08 -8.34 11.04
C LEU A 262 -1.46 -7.74 11.38
N VAL A 263 -2.35 -8.52 11.99
CA VAL A 263 -3.73 -8.12 12.28
C VAL A 263 -4.04 -8.41 13.74
N ASP A 264 -4.65 -7.42 14.41
CA ASP A 264 -5.03 -7.46 15.82
C ASP A 264 -3.85 -7.75 16.76
N GLU A 265 -2.64 -7.34 16.33
CA GLU A 265 -1.40 -7.58 17.05
C GLU A 265 -0.95 -6.35 17.82
N ARG A 266 -0.07 -6.53 18.82
CA ARG A 266 0.42 -5.44 19.65
C ARG A 266 1.42 -4.53 18.92
N PRO A 267 1.39 -3.20 19.14
CA PRO A 267 2.30 -2.26 18.47
C PRO A 267 3.79 -2.58 18.66
N GLU A 268 4.20 -3.08 19.83
CA GLU A 268 5.57 -3.49 20.11
C GLU A 268 5.99 -4.73 19.30
N GLU A 269 5.07 -5.68 19.08
CA GLU A 269 5.31 -6.88 18.30
C GLU A 269 5.41 -6.55 16.80
N VAL A 270 4.57 -5.63 16.31
CA VAL A 270 4.68 -5.06 14.95
C VAL A 270 6.04 -4.40 14.74
N THR A 271 6.49 -3.60 15.71
CA THR A 271 7.77 -2.89 15.63
C THR A 271 8.95 -3.86 15.66
N ASP A 272 8.89 -4.88 16.51
CA ASP A 272 9.89 -5.95 16.55
C ASP A 272 9.97 -6.70 15.22
N PHE A 273 8.81 -7.08 14.65
CA PHE A 273 8.76 -7.77 13.36
C PHE A 273 9.39 -6.93 12.24
N LYS A 274 9.03 -5.64 12.16
CA LYS A 274 9.61 -4.71 11.16
C LYS A 274 11.13 -4.60 11.28
N ARG A 275 11.66 -4.51 12.50
CA ARG A 275 13.11 -4.37 12.73
C ARG A 275 13.90 -5.64 12.44
N ASN A 276 13.28 -6.81 12.55
CA ASN A 276 13.92 -8.10 12.35
C ASN A 276 13.75 -8.66 10.92
N THR A 277 13.07 -7.92 10.05
CA THR A 277 12.76 -8.34 8.68
C THR A 277 13.53 -7.48 7.67
N PRO A 278 14.05 -8.04 6.55
CA PRO A 278 14.74 -7.26 5.53
C PRO A 278 13.86 -6.19 4.88
N ASP A 279 14.46 -5.07 4.47
CA ASP A 279 13.76 -3.92 3.87
C ASP A 279 12.94 -4.26 2.61
N ARG A 280 13.28 -5.35 1.91
CA ARG A 280 12.55 -5.82 0.71
C ARG A 280 11.21 -6.49 1.02
N VAL A 281 10.95 -6.79 2.29
CA VAL A 281 9.69 -7.41 2.72
C VAL A 281 8.71 -6.32 3.08
N GLU A 282 7.52 -6.40 2.51
CA GLU A 282 6.45 -5.48 2.84
C GLU A 282 5.80 -5.90 4.16
N VAL A 283 5.92 -5.08 5.21
CA VAL A 283 5.28 -5.35 6.50
C VAL A 283 4.11 -4.40 6.73
N VAL A 284 2.90 -4.95 6.57
CA VAL A 284 1.62 -4.28 6.73
C VAL A 284 1.01 -4.66 8.06
N ALA A 285 0.53 -3.69 8.82
CA ALA A 285 -0.04 -3.95 10.14
C ALA A 285 -1.32 -3.15 10.42
N SER A 286 -2.25 -3.78 11.13
CA SER A 286 -3.39 -3.17 11.80
C SER A 286 -3.40 -3.67 13.24
N THR A 287 -3.00 -2.81 14.18
CA THR A 287 -2.88 -3.18 15.61
C THR A 287 -4.24 -3.36 16.27
N PHE A 288 -4.27 -3.97 17.46
CA PHE A 288 -5.51 -4.19 18.23
C PHE A 288 -6.26 -2.91 18.62
N ASP A 289 -5.63 -1.74 18.52
CA ASP A 289 -6.24 -0.44 18.78
C ASP A 289 -7.19 0.00 17.65
N GLU A 290 -7.10 -0.65 16.48
CA GLU A 290 -7.90 -0.33 15.30
C GLU A 290 -9.28 -1.01 15.32
N GLU A 291 -10.25 -0.43 14.61
CA GLU A 291 -11.56 -1.05 14.48
C GLU A 291 -11.53 -2.31 13.59
N ALA A 292 -12.41 -3.28 13.82
CA ALA A 292 -12.50 -4.49 13.00
C ALA A 292 -12.66 -4.20 11.49
N ARG A 293 -13.33 -3.10 11.13
CA ARG A 293 -13.46 -2.66 9.73
C ARG A 293 -12.10 -2.33 9.10
N ARG A 294 -11.16 -1.79 9.88
CA ARG A 294 -9.80 -1.51 9.44
C ARG A 294 -9.04 -2.80 9.16
N HIS A 295 -9.15 -3.79 10.04
CA HIS A 295 -8.53 -5.11 9.82
C HIS A 295 -8.99 -5.73 8.49
N ILE A 296 -10.30 -5.71 8.22
CA ILE A 296 -10.88 -6.20 6.97
C ILE A 296 -10.35 -5.41 5.77
N GLN A 297 -10.35 -4.08 5.85
CA GLN A 297 -9.87 -3.24 4.75
C GLN A 297 -8.40 -3.53 4.39
N VAL A 298 -7.51 -3.65 5.38
CA VAL A 298 -6.10 -3.99 5.15
C VAL A 298 -5.96 -5.36 4.51
N ALA A 299 -6.64 -6.37 5.07
CA ALA A 299 -6.56 -7.74 4.57
C ALA A 299 -7.07 -7.84 3.14
N GLU A 300 -8.16 -7.14 2.80
CA GLU A 300 -8.64 -7.04 1.43
C GLU A 300 -7.66 -6.34 0.51
N MET A 301 -7.04 -5.23 0.93
CA MET A 301 -6.04 -4.53 0.12
C MET A 301 -4.83 -5.42 -0.18
N VAL A 302 -4.31 -6.12 0.83
CA VAL A 302 -3.19 -7.07 0.67
C VAL A 302 -3.58 -8.23 -0.24
N SER A 303 -4.76 -8.82 -0.03
CA SER A 303 -5.26 -9.93 -0.87
C SER A 303 -5.43 -9.50 -2.32
N GLU A 304 -6.06 -8.35 -2.57
CA GLU A 304 -6.24 -7.84 -3.93
C GLU A 304 -4.90 -7.50 -4.58
N LYS A 305 -3.97 -6.88 -3.85
CA LYS A 305 -2.61 -6.61 -4.35
C LYS A 305 -1.91 -7.88 -4.79
N ALA A 306 -1.88 -8.90 -3.93
CA ALA A 306 -1.27 -10.19 -4.26
C ALA A 306 -1.90 -10.84 -5.49
N ARG A 307 -3.23 -10.82 -5.61
CA ARG A 307 -3.93 -11.33 -6.81
C ARG A 307 -3.51 -10.59 -8.08
N ARG A 308 -3.42 -9.25 -8.03
CA ARG A 308 -2.96 -8.45 -9.17
C ARG A 308 -1.53 -8.78 -9.55
N MET A 309 -0.63 -9.01 -8.59
CA MET A 309 0.75 -9.42 -8.88
C MET A 309 0.82 -10.82 -9.50
N VAL A 310 0.02 -11.77 -9.00
CA VAL A 310 -0.06 -13.13 -9.59
C VAL A 310 -0.61 -13.11 -11.01
N GLU A 311 -1.56 -12.23 -11.35
CA GLU A 311 -2.03 -12.05 -12.73
C GLU A 311 -0.91 -11.62 -13.70
N PHE A 312 0.13 -10.97 -13.17
CA PHE A 312 1.33 -10.58 -13.92
C PHE A 312 2.40 -11.68 -13.95
N GLY A 313 2.16 -12.81 -13.28
CA GLY A 313 3.09 -13.95 -13.21
C GLY A 313 4.12 -13.82 -12.10
N GLU A 314 3.89 -12.98 -11.09
CA GLU A 314 4.78 -12.85 -9.94
C GLU A 314 4.47 -13.91 -8.86
N ASN A 315 5.52 -14.41 -8.21
CA ASN A 315 5.40 -15.26 -7.03
C ASN A 315 5.20 -14.38 -5.79
N VAL A 316 4.06 -14.54 -5.11
CA VAL A 316 3.72 -13.77 -3.90
C VAL A 316 3.52 -14.70 -2.70
N VAL A 317 4.17 -14.39 -1.58
CA VAL A 317 3.97 -15.07 -0.30
C VAL A 317 3.40 -14.08 0.70
N ILE A 318 2.24 -14.43 1.28
CA ILE A 318 1.65 -13.69 2.40
C ILE A 318 1.85 -14.48 3.69
N LEU A 319 2.53 -13.90 4.66
CA LEU A 319 2.62 -14.39 6.04
C LEU A 319 1.63 -13.60 6.89
N LEU A 320 0.52 -14.23 7.26
CA LEU A 320 -0.55 -13.62 8.05
C LEU A 320 -0.42 -14.00 9.53
N ASP A 321 -0.40 -12.99 10.40
CA ASP A 321 -0.47 -13.16 11.85
C ASP A 321 -1.45 -12.15 12.49
N SER A 322 -2.67 -12.48 12.89
CA SER A 322 -3.30 -13.81 13.02
C SER A 322 -4.48 -13.99 12.04
N ILE A 323 -4.79 -15.24 11.68
CA ILE A 323 -6.02 -15.60 10.94
C ILE A 323 -7.23 -15.84 11.85
N THR A 324 -6.98 -16.13 13.14
CA THR A 324 -8.01 -16.34 14.17
C THR A 324 -8.52 -14.99 14.66
#